data_AF-A0A942LKG8-F1
#
_entry.id   AF-A0A942LKG8-F1
#
_cell.length_a   1.000
_cell.length_b   1.000
_cell.length_c   1.000
_cell.angle_alpha   90.00
_cell.angle_beta   90.00
_cell.angle_gamma   90.00
#
_symmetry.space_group_name_H-M   'P 1'
#
loop_
_entity.id
_entity.type
_entity.pdbx_description
1 polymer ?
#
loop_
_entity_poly.entity_id
_entity_poly.type
_entity_poly.pdbx_seq_one_letter_code
_entity_poly.pdbx_strand_id
1 'polypeptide(L)'
;MTPANPFAHIAASLSGRPAWPFAVATDSEPADPGLSKTERMRAYLRQHGPAVAATLADEADVPTSALVGALLKGDMARGSVYRRGHKYHWNPQFDVQLHEQIKQAAALLRRHGYRVEAPQ
;
A
#
# COMPACT_ATOMS: atom_id res chain seq x y z
N MET A 1 -7.52 47.78 -31.56
CA MET A 1 -8.37 47.31 -30.45
C MET A 1 -8.34 45.79 -30.48
N THR A 2 -7.57 45.17 -29.59
CA THR A 2 -7.38 43.72 -29.54
C THR A 2 -8.53 43.10 -28.74
N PRO A 3 -9.26 42.09 -29.24
CA PRO A 3 -10.34 41.48 -28.48
C PRO A 3 -9.77 40.71 -27.28
N ALA A 4 -10.33 40.97 -26.10
CA ALA A 4 -9.98 40.32 -24.85
C ALA A 4 -10.24 38.81 -24.95
N ASN A 5 -9.20 38.02 -24.68
CA ASN A 5 -9.26 36.57 -24.75
C ASN A 5 -10.20 36.02 -23.64
N PRO A 6 -11.32 35.37 -23.99
CA PRO A 6 -12.31 34.89 -23.02
C PRO A 6 -11.79 33.78 -22.11
N PHE A 7 -10.67 33.13 -22.46
CA PHE A 7 -10.05 32.08 -21.67
C PHE A 7 -9.17 32.60 -20.51
N ALA A 8 -8.92 33.91 -20.42
CA ALA A 8 -8.13 34.51 -19.34
C ALA A 8 -8.73 34.27 -17.95
N HIS A 9 -10.06 34.13 -17.85
CA HIS A 9 -10.75 33.91 -16.59
C HIS A 9 -10.62 32.46 -16.05
N ILE A 10 -10.33 31.47 -16.92
CA ILE A 10 -10.21 30.06 -16.52
C ILE A 10 -8.81 29.76 -15.97
N ALA A 11 -7.77 30.44 -16.48
CA ALA A 11 -6.40 30.28 -15.99
C ALA A 11 -6.23 30.80 -14.56
N ALA A 12 -7.02 31.80 -14.14
CA ALA A 12 -6.98 32.36 -12.79
C ALA A 12 -7.60 31.42 -11.73
N SER A 13 -8.48 30.49 -12.10
CA SER A 13 -9.14 29.57 -11.16
C SER A 13 -8.35 28.29 -10.87
N LEU A 14 -7.23 28.04 -11.56
CA LEU A 14 -6.46 26.79 -11.44
C LEU A 14 -5.19 26.90 -10.58
N SER A 15 -4.82 28.09 -10.11
CA SER A 15 -3.66 28.32 -9.25
C SER A 15 -3.95 28.28 -7.75
N GLY A 16 -5.23 28.14 -7.35
CA GLY A 16 -5.61 27.94 -5.96
C GLY A 16 -5.62 26.45 -5.61
N ARG A 17 -4.56 25.95 -4.96
CA ARG A 17 -4.62 24.65 -4.26
C ARG A 17 -5.74 24.75 -3.20
N PRO A 18 -6.83 23.98 -3.27
CA PRO A 18 -7.76 23.95 -2.16
C PRO A 18 -7.03 23.36 -0.95
N ALA A 19 -6.93 24.12 0.14
CA ALA A 19 -6.57 23.59 1.44
C ALA A 19 -7.76 22.76 1.92
N TRP A 20 -7.61 21.43 1.97
CA TRP A 20 -8.65 20.54 2.47
C TRP A 20 -8.77 20.71 4.00
N PRO A 21 -9.95 21.03 4.55
CA PRO A 21 -10.12 21.37 5.97
C PRO A 21 -10.41 20.15 6.84
N PHE A 22 -9.72 19.02 6.59
CA PHE A 22 -9.86 17.81 7.40
C PHE A 22 -8.56 17.51 8.14
N ALA A 23 -8.16 18.43 9.02
CA ALA A 23 -7.23 18.14 10.10
C ALA A 23 -8.06 17.90 11.37
N VAL A 24 -8.68 16.72 11.46
CA VAL A 24 -9.12 16.18 12.75
C VAL A 24 -7.99 15.27 13.19
N ALA A 25 -7.18 15.77 14.13
CA ALA A 25 -6.19 14.96 14.82
C ALA A 25 -6.96 13.92 15.65
N THR A 26 -7.05 12.69 15.15
CA THR A 26 -7.32 11.53 15.99
C THR A 26 -6.03 11.21 16.73
N ASP A 27 -6.09 11.26 18.06
CA ASP A 27 -5.12 10.60 18.94
C ASP A 27 -5.11 9.10 18.61
N SER A 28 -4.35 8.74 17.58
CA SER A 28 -3.96 7.35 17.32
C SER A 28 -2.65 7.15 18.05
N GLU A 29 -2.59 6.10 18.88
CA GLU A 29 -1.36 5.64 19.52
C GLU A 29 -0.21 5.65 18.50
N PRO A 30 1.01 6.01 18.93
CA PRO A 30 2.15 6.07 18.02
C PRO A 30 2.36 4.70 17.39
N ALA A 31 2.09 4.63 16.10
CA ALA A 31 2.39 3.48 15.27
C ALA A 31 3.84 3.06 15.46
N ASP A 32 4.07 1.74 15.53
CA ASP A 32 5.41 1.16 15.55
C ASP A 32 6.30 1.85 14.49
N PRO A 33 7.43 2.47 14.87
CA PRO A 33 8.20 3.36 14.00
C PRO A 33 8.90 2.66 12.81
N GLY A 34 8.62 1.37 12.57
CA GLY A 34 9.31 0.56 11.57
C GLY A 34 8.52 0.18 10.32
N LEU A 35 7.19 0.12 10.37
CA LEU A 35 6.39 -0.49 9.29
C LEU A 35 5.60 0.54 8.47
N SER A 36 5.76 0.47 7.15
CA SER A 36 4.94 1.23 6.21
C SER A 36 3.46 0.86 6.36
N LYS A 37 2.55 1.78 5.99
CA LYS A 37 1.10 1.55 6.07
C LYS A 37 0.68 0.28 5.33
N THR A 38 1.26 0.03 4.16
CA THR A 38 0.99 -1.19 3.38
C THR A 38 1.51 -2.44 4.09
N GLU A 39 2.65 -2.39 4.76
CA GLU A 39 3.15 -3.54 5.54
C GLU A 39 2.26 -3.88 6.72
N ARG A 40 1.71 -2.87 7.41
CA ARG A 40 0.71 -3.10 8.47
C ARG A 40 -0.52 -3.82 7.94
N MET A 41 -1.08 -3.37 6.80
CA MET A 41 -2.19 -4.08 6.15
C MET A 41 -1.84 -5.52 5.78
N ARG A 42 -0.63 -5.77 5.27
CA ARG A 42 -0.16 -7.15 4.95
C ARG A 42 -0.04 -8.00 6.21
N ALA A 43 0.55 -7.45 7.27
CA ALA A 43 0.68 -8.13 8.56
C ALA A 43 -0.69 -8.51 9.12
N TYR A 44 -1.64 -7.57 9.09
CA TYR A 44 -3.01 -7.81 9.52
C TYR A 44 -3.67 -8.94 8.74
N LEU A 45 -3.60 -8.91 7.40
CA LEU A 45 -4.21 -9.95 6.57
C LEU A 45 -3.59 -11.34 6.78
N ARG A 46 -2.32 -11.40 7.14
CA ARG A 46 -1.63 -12.65 7.48
C ARG A 46 -2.02 -13.19 8.86
N GLN A 47 -2.16 -12.31 9.85
CA GLN A 47 -2.41 -12.69 11.24
C GLN A 47 -3.89 -12.94 11.52
N HIS A 48 -4.77 -12.07 11.01
CA HIS A 48 -6.21 -12.07 11.33
C HIS A 48 -7.08 -12.59 10.18
N GLY A 49 -6.50 -12.75 8.98
CA GLY A 49 -7.22 -13.24 7.81
C GLY A 49 -8.03 -12.16 7.08
N PRO A 50 -9.12 -12.55 6.39
CA PRO A 50 -9.79 -11.65 5.44
C PRO A 50 -10.49 -10.45 6.08
N ALA A 51 -10.21 -9.25 5.59
CA ALA A 51 -10.65 -7.99 6.19
C ALA A 51 -11.33 -7.05 5.17
N VAL A 52 -12.24 -6.19 5.64
CA VAL A 52 -12.83 -5.13 4.82
C VAL A 52 -11.92 -3.90 4.76
N ALA A 53 -12.15 -3.02 3.78
CA ALA A 53 -11.34 -1.82 3.58
C ALA A 53 -11.30 -0.90 4.81
N ALA A 54 -12.42 -0.76 5.54
CA ALA A 54 -12.48 0.06 6.76
C ALA A 54 -11.49 -0.44 7.82
N THR A 55 -11.58 -1.73 8.17
CA THR A 55 -10.68 -2.36 9.15
C THR A 55 -9.20 -2.21 8.78
N LEU A 56 -8.86 -2.38 7.51
CA LEU A 56 -7.47 -2.21 7.06
C LEU A 56 -7.02 -0.75 7.09
N ALA A 57 -7.92 0.19 6.85
CA ALA A 57 -7.61 1.60 6.94
C ALA A 57 -7.37 2.03 8.39
N ASP A 58 -8.20 1.56 9.31
CA ASP A 58 -8.07 1.83 10.74
C ASP A 58 -6.74 1.25 11.27
N GLU A 59 -6.45 -0.02 10.98
CA GLU A 59 -5.20 -0.69 11.38
C GLU A 59 -3.94 0.02 10.86
N ALA A 60 -3.98 0.46 9.61
CA ALA A 60 -2.83 1.08 8.96
C ALA A 60 -2.75 2.59 9.16
N ASP A 61 -3.63 3.17 9.99
CA ASP A 61 -3.77 4.60 10.20
C ASP A 61 -3.88 5.37 8.86
N VAL A 62 -4.83 4.95 8.04
CA VAL A 62 -5.14 5.55 6.74
C VAL A 62 -6.45 6.35 6.86
N PRO A 63 -6.46 7.63 6.48
CA PRO A 63 -7.59 8.52 6.74
C PRO A 63 -8.88 8.13 6.00
N THR A 64 -8.79 7.25 4.99
CA THR A 64 -9.97 6.78 4.27
C THR A 64 -9.78 5.38 3.70
N SER A 65 -10.83 4.57 3.84
CA SER A 65 -10.91 3.21 3.30
C SER A 65 -10.82 3.17 1.76
N ALA A 66 -11.11 4.28 1.08
CA ALA A 66 -10.96 4.41 -0.36
C ALA A 66 -9.50 4.24 -0.84
N LEU A 67 -8.52 4.58 0.00
CA LEU A 67 -7.10 4.49 -0.35
C LEU A 67 -6.54 3.06 -0.22
N VAL A 68 -7.22 2.16 0.48
CA VAL A 68 -6.75 0.78 0.69
C VAL A 68 -6.55 0.05 -0.64
N GLY A 69 -7.48 0.23 -1.58
CA GLY A 69 -7.37 -0.38 -2.90
C GLY A 69 -6.15 0.13 -3.70
N ALA A 70 -5.81 1.41 -3.55
CA ALA A 70 -4.63 1.99 -4.19
C ALA A 70 -3.33 1.51 -3.53
N LEU A 71 -3.29 1.45 -2.19
CA LEU A 71 -2.14 0.98 -1.42
C LEU A 71 -1.83 -0.50 -1.67
N LEU A 72 -2.86 -1.34 -1.82
CA LEU A 72 -2.73 -2.77 -2.11
C LEU A 72 -2.72 -3.09 -3.61
N LYS A 73 -2.76 -2.08 -4.50
CA LYS A 73 -2.78 -2.32 -5.95
C LYS A 73 -1.58 -3.12 -6.43
N GLY A 74 -0.39 -2.82 -5.91
CA GLY A 74 0.83 -3.55 -6.24
C GLY A 74 0.81 -4.99 -5.72
N ASP A 75 0.25 -5.21 -4.54
CA ASP A 75 0.10 -6.54 -3.95
C ASP A 75 -0.92 -7.40 -4.72
N MET A 76 -2.02 -6.79 -5.18
CA MET A 76 -2.98 -7.44 -6.06
C MET A 76 -2.38 -7.78 -7.42
N ALA A 77 -1.57 -6.88 -8.00
CA ALA A 77 -0.89 -7.14 -9.27
C ALA A 77 0.13 -8.29 -9.17
N ARG A 78 0.82 -8.42 -8.03
CA ARG A 78 1.74 -9.53 -7.74
C ARG A 78 1.04 -10.83 -7.33
N GLY A 79 -0.26 -10.78 -7.02
CA GLY A 79 -1.02 -11.93 -6.55
C GLY A 79 -0.79 -12.29 -5.07
N SER A 80 -0.16 -11.42 -4.28
CA SER A 80 0.00 -11.62 -2.83
C SER A 80 -1.28 -11.32 -2.05
N VAL A 81 -2.12 -10.42 -2.58
CA VAL A 81 -3.44 -10.10 -2.05
C VAL A 81 -4.50 -10.27 -3.13
N TYR A 82 -5.68 -10.75 -2.79
CA TYR A 82 -6.83 -10.78 -3.70
C TYR A 82 -8.09 -10.27 -3.02
N ARG A 83 -9.05 -9.78 -3.83
CA ARG A 83 -10.35 -9.34 -3.33
C ARG A 83 -11.40 -10.40 -3.63
N ARG A 84 -12.19 -10.78 -2.63
CA ARG A 84 -13.37 -11.66 -2.79
C ARG A 84 -14.56 -10.99 -2.13
N GLY A 85 -15.53 -10.55 -2.94
CA GLY A 85 -16.60 -9.67 -2.47
C GLY A 85 -16.07 -8.33 -1.96
N HIS A 86 -16.40 -7.99 -0.71
CA HIS A 86 -16.00 -6.75 -0.04
C HIS A 86 -14.76 -6.89 0.84
N LYS A 87 -14.14 -8.09 0.86
CA LYS A 87 -12.98 -8.39 1.70
C LYS A 87 -11.71 -8.56 0.87
N TYR A 88 -10.60 -8.14 1.44
CA TYR A 88 -9.25 -8.44 0.99
C TYR A 88 -8.75 -9.69 1.71
N HIS A 89 -8.02 -10.51 0.98
CA HIS A 89 -7.49 -11.78 1.44
C HIS A 89 -6.00 -11.84 1.16
N TRP A 90 -5.24 -12.37 2.11
CA TRP A 90 -3.87 -12.81 1.84
C TRP A 90 -3.87 -14.09 1.01
N ASN A 91 -2.95 -14.21 0.06
CA ASN A 91 -2.72 -15.44 -0.70
C ASN A 91 -1.61 -16.27 -0.02
N PRO A 92 -1.92 -17.35 0.72
CA PRO A 92 -0.88 -18.12 1.40
C PRO A 92 0.06 -18.84 0.43
N GLN A 93 -0.39 -19.17 -0.78
CA GLN A 93 0.45 -19.75 -1.82
C GLN A 93 1.56 -18.79 -2.28
N PHE A 94 1.35 -17.47 -2.16
CA PHE A 94 2.37 -16.47 -2.51
C PHE A 94 3.60 -16.60 -1.61
N ASP A 95 3.43 -16.76 -0.30
CA ASP A 95 4.56 -16.91 0.63
C ASP A 95 5.32 -18.21 0.39
N VAL A 96 4.62 -19.30 0.07
CA VAL A 96 5.26 -20.59 -0.29
C VAL A 96 6.10 -20.44 -1.55
N GLN A 97 5.54 -19.82 -2.60
CA GLN A 97 6.26 -19.59 -3.85
C GLN A 97 7.46 -18.66 -3.67
N LEU A 98 7.29 -17.58 -2.91
CA LEU A 98 8.35 -16.63 -2.60
C LEU A 98 9.49 -17.32 -1.84
N HIS A 99 9.17 -18.17 -0.86
CA HIS A 99 10.17 -18.92 -0.09
C HIS A 99 10.99 -19.86 -0.99
N GLU A 100 10.33 -20.59 -1.89
CA GLU A 100 11.04 -21.46 -2.83
C GLU A 100 11.90 -20.67 -3.83
N GLN A 101 11.42 -19.52 -4.32
CA GLN A 101 12.22 -18.63 -5.17
C GLN A 101 13.47 -18.11 -4.43
N ILE A 102 13.34 -17.73 -3.15
CA ILE A 102 14.47 -17.29 -2.32
C ILE A 102 15.49 -18.43 -2.16
N LYS A 103 15.04 -19.66 -1.88
CA LYS A 103 15.94 -20.82 -1.80
C LYS A 103 16.70 -21.07 -3.10
N GLN A 104 15.99 -21.04 -4.23
CA GLN A 104 16.59 -21.21 -5.55
C GLN A 104 17.61 -20.11 -5.86
N ALA A 105 17.26 -18.85 -5.57
CA ALA A 105 18.17 -17.71 -5.73
C ALA A 105 19.42 -17.85 -4.85
N ALA A 106 19.26 -18.24 -3.57
CA ALA A 106 20.38 -18.48 -2.66
C ALA A 106 21.29 -19.61 -3.15
N ALA A 107 20.71 -20.71 -3.66
CA ALA A 107 21.48 -21.81 -4.24
C ALA A 107 22.26 -21.38 -5.49
N LEU A 108 21.64 -20.58 -6.37
CA LEU A 108 22.30 -20.03 -7.55
C LEU A 108 23.50 -19.14 -7.16
N LEU A 109 23.31 -18.22 -6.21
CA LEU A 109 24.37 -17.34 -5.71
C LEU A 109 25.54 -18.15 -5.12
N ARG A 110 25.26 -19.16 -4.29
CA ARG A 110 26.31 -20.03 -3.73
C ARG A 110 27.07 -20.79 -4.81
N ARG A 111 26.39 -21.26 -5.85
CA ARG A 111 27.03 -21.94 -6.99
C ARG A 111 28.01 -21.03 -7.74
N HIS A 112 27.75 -19.72 -7.77
CA HIS A 112 28.63 -18.72 -8.37
C HIS A 112 29.68 -18.15 -7.39
N GLY A 113 29.88 -18.80 -6.23
CA GLY A 113 30.92 -18.42 -5.27
C GLY A 113 30.53 -17.30 -4.31
N TYR A 114 29.29 -16.83 -4.34
CA TYR A 114 28.82 -15.84 -3.37
C TYR A 114 28.50 -16.50 -2.03
N ARG A 115 28.93 -15.85 -0.94
CA ARG A 115 28.52 -16.23 0.42
C ARG A 115 27.15 -15.61 0.70
N VAL A 116 26.14 -16.45 0.95
CA VAL A 116 24.77 -16.04 1.27
C VAL A 116 24.49 -16.32 2.74
N GLU A 117 24.30 -15.26 3.52
CA GLU A 117 23.94 -15.31 4.94
C GLU A 117 22.42 -15.20 5.11
N ALA A 118 21.89 -15.78 6.19
CA ALA A 118 20.47 -15.62 6.50
C ALA A 118 20.21 -14.17 6.95
N PRO A 119 19.07 -13.56 6.55
CA PRO A 119 18.69 -12.26 7.10
C PRO A 119 18.53 -12.37 8.62
N GLN A 120 19.07 -11.39 9.35
CA GLN A 120 18.89 -11.25 10.81
C GLN A 120 17.48 -10.76 11.16
#